data_AF-A0A9E6AY28-F1
#
_entry.id   AF-A0A9E6AY28-F1
#
_cell.length_a   1.000
_cell.length_b   1.000
_cell.length_c   1.000
_cell.angle_alpha   90.00
_cell.angle_beta   90.00
_cell.angle_gamma   90.00
#
_symmetry.space_group_name_H-M   'P 1'
#
loop_
_entity.id
_entity.type
_entity.pdbx_description
1 polymer ?
#
loop_
_entity_poly.entity_id
_entity_poly.type
_entity_poly.pdbx_seq_one_letter_code
_entity_poly.pdbx_strand_id
1 'polypeptide(L)'
;QMIRPLRDEVERYGHYSLAAESMYDHPFQWGSKRTGPDLARVGGRYSDEWHVDHLKDPKALVPESVMPKYGFLSKTNLDYKLIKDTLKTNRIVGVPYTDDQIENAKQDLETQAELDGDHLDGFEARYKKASARVWDNDPNRITEMDALVAYLQMLGTLVDFDLYDANANKR
;
A
#
# COMPACT_ATOMS: atom_id res chain seq x y z
N GLN A 1 -10.05 -6.09 -1.71
CA GLN A 1 -8.95 -6.07 -2.67
C GLN A 1 -8.90 -7.41 -3.40
N MET A 2 -9.72 -7.60 -4.45
CA MET A 2 -9.68 -8.81 -5.29
C MET A 2 -10.41 -8.54 -6.61
N ILE A 3 -9.68 -8.45 -7.71
CA ILE A 3 -10.25 -8.26 -9.04
C ILE A 3 -10.58 -9.63 -9.64
N ARG A 4 -11.82 -9.79 -10.10
CA ARG A 4 -12.30 -11.05 -10.66
C ARG A 4 -11.86 -11.20 -12.13
N PRO A 5 -11.70 -12.42 -12.66
CA PRO A 5 -11.29 -12.66 -14.05
C PRO A 5 -12.46 -12.47 -15.03
N LEU A 6 -13.18 -11.35 -14.91
CA LEU A 6 -14.24 -10.94 -15.83
C LEU A 6 -13.73 -9.77 -16.67
N ARG A 7 -14.10 -9.71 -17.94
CA ARG A 7 -13.64 -8.65 -18.85
C ARG A 7 -13.94 -7.23 -18.32
N ASP A 8 -15.17 -6.99 -17.85
CA ASP A 8 -15.58 -5.68 -17.29
C ASP A 8 -14.75 -5.28 -16.06
N GLU A 9 -14.38 -6.25 -15.22
CA GLU A 9 -13.51 -6.00 -14.06
C GLU A 9 -12.10 -5.63 -14.49
N VAL A 10 -11.58 -6.33 -15.51
CA VAL A 10 -10.25 -6.10 -16.03
C VAL A 10 -10.15 -4.74 -16.72
N GLU A 11 -11.14 -4.36 -17.51
CA GLU A 11 -11.19 -3.03 -18.14
C GLU A 11 -11.30 -1.90 -17.09
N ARG A 12 -11.98 -2.14 -15.96
CA ARG A 12 -12.20 -1.14 -14.91
C ARG A 12 -11.01 -0.99 -13.96
N TYR A 13 -10.41 -2.10 -13.54
CA TYR A 13 -9.44 -2.13 -12.44
C TYR A 13 -8.03 -2.59 -12.87
N GLY A 14 -7.86 -3.12 -14.08
CA GLY A 14 -6.62 -3.71 -14.54
C GLY A 14 -6.57 -5.23 -14.34
N HIS A 15 -5.38 -5.81 -14.42
CA HIS A 15 -5.22 -7.27 -14.39
C HIS A 15 -5.89 -7.90 -13.15
N TYR A 16 -6.61 -9.00 -13.36
CA TYR A 16 -7.31 -9.71 -12.28
C TYR A 16 -6.31 -10.18 -11.20
N SER A 17 -6.78 -10.37 -9.97
CA SER A 17 -5.90 -10.69 -8.85
C SER A 17 -5.34 -12.10 -8.95
N LEU A 18 -4.07 -12.27 -8.56
CA LEU A 18 -3.39 -13.55 -8.50
C LEU A 18 -3.24 -13.99 -7.05
N ALA A 19 -3.31 -15.30 -6.78
CA ALA A 19 -3.16 -15.83 -5.42
C ALA A 19 -1.79 -15.46 -4.80
N ALA A 20 -0.75 -15.35 -5.63
CA ALA A 20 0.60 -14.95 -5.19
C ALA A 20 0.65 -13.55 -4.57
N GLU A 21 -0.30 -12.67 -4.90
CA GLU A 21 -0.34 -11.28 -4.41
C GLU A 21 -0.67 -11.20 -2.93
N SER A 22 -1.53 -12.11 -2.47
CA SER A 22 -1.96 -12.16 -1.07
C SER A 22 -1.21 -13.22 -0.28
N MET A 23 -0.08 -13.73 -0.79
CA MET A 23 0.73 -14.75 -0.13
C MET A 23 1.25 -14.28 1.24
N TYR A 24 1.52 -12.99 1.39
CA TYR A 24 2.04 -12.38 2.63
C TYR A 24 0.99 -11.59 3.42
N ASP A 25 -0.29 -11.65 3.02
CA ASP A 25 -1.36 -10.91 3.68
C ASP A 25 -1.87 -11.69 4.90
N HIS A 26 -1.51 -11.23 6.10
CA HIS A 26 -1.96 -11.84 7.35
C HIS A 26 -2.71 -10.81 8.22
N PRO A 27 -4.06 -10.79 8.22
CA PRO A 27 -4.97 -11.59 7.39
C PRO A 27 -5.15 -11.03 5.96
N PHE A 28 -5.70 -11.86 5.07
CA PHE A 28 -6.04 -11.48 3.71
C PHE A 28 -6.99 -10.28 3.64
N GLN A 29 -6.82 -9.41 2.64
CA GLN A 29 -7.60 -8.16 2.47
C GLN A 29 -8.65 -8.25 1.34
N TRP A 30 -9.06 -9.47 0.97
CA TRP A 30 -10.06 -9.67 -0.07
C TRP A 30 -11.41 -9.14 0.40
N GLY A 31 -12.06 -8.38 -0.48
CA GLY A 31 -13.33 -7.74 -0.15
C GLY A 31 -14.48 -8.74 -0.32
N SER A 32 -15.44 -8.71 0.59
CA SER A 32 -16.73 -9.40 0.44
C SER A 32 -17.82 -8.50 -0.15
N LYS A 33 -17.62 -7.17 -0.10
CA LYS A 33 -18.55 -6.15 -0.61
C LYS A 33 -17.77 -5.00 -1.25
N ARG A 34 -18.41 -4.34 -2.22
CA ARG A 34 -17.92 -3.11 -2.85
C ARG A 34 -18.93 -1.98 -2.70
N THR A 35 -18.82 -1.24 -1.59
CA THR A 35 -19.50 0.06 -1.45
C THR A 35 -18.72 1.14 -2.20
N GLY A 36 -17.39 1.09 -2.12
CA GLY A 36 -16.46 1.81 -3.01
C GLY A 36 -15.84 0.88 -4.06
N PRO A 37 -15.02 1.42 -4.98
CA PRO A 37 -14.31 0.64 -5.99
C PRO A 37 -13.31 -0.37 -5.39
N ASP A 38 -12.87 -1.35 -6.17
CA ASP A 38 -11.76 -2.23 -5.75
C ASP A 38 -10.44 -1.46 -5.66
N LEU A 39 -9.58 -1.85 -4.71
CA LEU A 39 -8.31 -1.19 -4.39
C LEU A 39 -7.08 -2.03 -4.77
N ALA A 40 -7.25 -3.25 -5.27
CA ALA A 40 -6.12 -4.18 -5.51
C ALA A 40 -5.05 -3.67 -6.49
N ARG A 41 -5.36 -2.62 -7.27
CA ARG A 41 -4.52 -2.02 -8.32
C ARG A 41 -4.52 -0.49 -8.26
N VAL A 42 -4.63 0.09 -7.06
CA VAL A 42 -4.64 1.55 -6.93
C VAL A 42 -3.25 2.16 -6.92
N GLY A 43 -2.20 1.36 -6.71
CA GLY A 43 -0.82 1.84 -6.69
C GLY A 43 -0.45 2.56 -7.99
N GLY A 44 0.01 3.81 -7.88
CA GLY A 44 0.38 4.67 -8.99
C GLY A 44 -0.79 5.20 -9.83
N ARG A 45 -2.05 4.88 -9.51
CA ARG A 45 -3.23 5.35 -10.25
C ARG A 45 -3.61 6.79 -9.91
N TYR A 46 -3.36 7.20 -8.67
CA TYR A 46 -3.61 8.55 -8.16
C TYR A 46 -2.34 9.07 -7.47
N SER A 47 -2.19 10.40 -7.40
CA SER A 47 -1.07 11.00 -6.68
C SER A 47 -1.27 10.90 -5.17
N ASP A 48 -0.18 11.08 -4.42
CA ASP A 48 -0.22 11.05 -2.95
C ASP A 48 -1.12 12.18 -2.42
N GLU A 49 -1.06 13.36 -3.03
CA GLU A 49 -1.92 14.51 -2.71
C GLU A 49 -3.40 14.17 -2.94
N TRP A 50 -3.73 13.50 -4.05
CA TRP A 50 -5.10 13.07 -4.31
C TRP A 50 -5.59 12.11 -3.23
N HIS A 51 -4.74 11.16 -2.79
CA HIS A 51 -5.10 10.24 -1.72
C HIS A 51 -5.34 10.98 -0.40
N VAL A 52 -4.47 11.91 -0.02
CA VAL A 52 -4.58 12.72 1.19
C VAL A 52 -5.87 13.55 1.17
N ASP A 53 -6.13 14.26 0.09
CA ASP A 53 -7.30 15.13 -0.05
C ASP A 53 -8.59 14.31 -0.10
N HIS A 54 -8.59 13.19 -0.83
CA HIS A 54 -9.72 12.27 -0.87
C HIS A 54 -10.00 11.66 0.50
N LEU A 55 -8.99 11.28 1.27
CA LEU A 55 -9.19 10.74 2.63
C LEU A 55 -9.66 11.82 3.60
N LYS A 56 -9.20 13.06 3.47
CA LYS A 56 -9.63 14.21 4.29
C LYS A 56 -11.09 14.56 4.02
N ASP A 57 -11.47 14.70 2.75
CA ASP A 57 -12.83 15.01 2.34
C ASP A 57 -13.19 14.39 0.98
N PRO A 58 -13.70 13.14 0.96
CA PRO A 58 -14.01 12.45 -0.28
C PRO A 58 -15.00 13.22 -1.17
N LYS A 59 -15.93 13.96 -0.56
CA LYS A 59 -16.97 14.73 -1.26
C LYS A 59 -16.46 16.01 -1.91
N ALA A 60 -15.28 16.49 -1.51
CA ALA A 60 -14.65 17.64 -2.14
C ALA A 60 -14.11 17.29 -3.54
N LEU A 61 -13.61 16.06 -3.72
CA LEU A 61 -13.09 15.57 -5.00
C LEU A 61 -14.12 14.79 -5.82
N VAL A 62 -14.97 14.02 -5.14
CA VAL A 62 -16.01 13.18 -5.74
C VAL A 62 -17.33 13.48 -5.03
N PRO A 63 -18.13 14.45 -5.51
CA PRO A 63 -19.32 14.94 -4.80
C PRO A 63 -20.33 13.86 -4.39
N GLU A 64 -20.45 12.82 -5.20
CA GLU A 64 -21.32 11.65 -4.99
C GLU A 64 -20.73 10.58 -4.07
N SER A 65 -19.52 10.78 -3.53
CA SER A 65 -18.86 9.81 -2.67
C SER A 65 -19.64 9.57 -1.39
N VAL A 66 -19.85 8.28 -1.10
CA VAL A 66 -20.43 7.80 0.16
C VAL A 66 -19.36 7.47 1.20
N MET A 67 -18.07 7.66 0.86
CA MET A 67 -16.96 7.38 1.76
C MET A 67 -16.96 8.36 2.96
N PRO A 68 -16.77 7.88 4.20
CA PRO A 68 -16.59 8.75 5.36
C PRO A 68 -15.32 9.60 5.27
N LYS A 69 -15.29 10.71 6.01
CA LYS A 69 -14.09 11.54 6.15
C LYS A 69 -13.11 10.91 7.15
N TYR A 70 -11.85 10.80 6.77
CA TYR A 70 -10.75 10.27 7.56
C TYR A 70 -9.65 11.31 7.82
N GLY A 71 -9.98 12.61 7.77
CA GLY A 71 -9.01 13.69 8.01
C GLY A 71 -8.38 13.73 9.40
N PHE A 72 -8.81 12.88 10.34
CA PHE A 72 -8.12 12.68 11.61
C PHE A 72 -6.77 11.98 11.45
N LEU A 73 -6.56 11.19 10.38
CA LEU A 73 -5.31 10.47 10.13
C LEU A 73 -4.10 11.42 10.02
N SER A 74 -4.27 12.62 9.43
CA SER A 74 -3.21 13.63 9.36
C SER A 74 -2.94 14.35 10.69
N LYS A 75 -3.81 14.15 11.69
CA LYS A 75 -3.65 14.75 13.03
C LYS A 75 -2.99 13.79 14.01
N THR A 76 -3.10 12.49 13.77
CA THR A 76 -2.56 11.44 14.65
C THR A 76 -1.16 11.06 14.21
N ASN A 77 -0.19 11.13 15.12
CA ASN A 77 1.15 10.60 14.88
C ASN A 77 1.10 9.06 14.87
N LEU A 78 1.89 8.43 14.01
CA LEU A 78 1.96 6.97 13.93
C LEU A 78 2.64 6.39 15.18
N ASP A 79 2.01 5.42 15.86
CA ASP A 79 2.66 4.63 16.90
C ASP A 79 3.25 3.34 16.29
N TYR A 80 4.55 3.35 16.07
CA TYR A 80 5.30 2.23 15.48
C TYR A 80 6.26 1.56 16.47
N LYS A 81 6.02 1.67 17.79
CA LYS A 81 6.86 1.01 18.82
C LYS A 81 7.01 -0.50 18.60
N LEU A 82 5.98 -1.14 18.04
CA LEU A 82 5.92 -2.57 17.81
C LEU A 82 6.36 -3.01 16.42
N ILE A 83 6.85 -2.11 15.55
CA ILE A 83 7.15 -2.46 14.14
C ILE A 83 8.11 -3.65 14.02
N LYS A 84 9.14 -3.69 14.87
CA LYS A 84 10.10 -4.80 14.93
C LYS A 84 9.42 -6.13 15.31
N ASP A 85 8.51 -6.11 16.27
CA ASP A 85 7.79 -7.31 16.72
C ASP A 85 6.73 -7.75 15.71
N THR A 86 6.13 -6.82 14.97
CA THR A 86 5.27 -7.10 13.82
C THR A 86 6.03 -7.84 12.73
N LEU A 87 7.24 -7.37 12.35
CA LEU A 87 8.06 -8.05 11.34
C LEU A 87 8.47 -9.46 11.80
N LYS A 88 8.87 -9.61 13.06
CA LYS A 88 9.17 -10.94 13.64
C LYS A 88 7.97 -11.88 13.60
N THR A 89 6.79 -11.38 13.94
CA THR A 89 5.55 -12.17 13.93
C THR A 89 5.17 -12.58 12.50
N ASN A 90 5.27 -11.66 11.55
CA ASN A 90 5.06 -11.96 10.14
C ASN A 90 6.07 -13.00 9.63
N ARG A 91 7.32 -12.94 10.10
CA ARG A 91 8.32 -13.97 9.80
C ARG A 91 7.94 -15.35 10.33
N ILE A 92 7.39 -15.42 11.53
CA ILE A 92 6.91 -16.70 12.12
C ILE A 92 5.82 -17.33 11.25
N VAL A 93 4.94 -16.53 10.64
CA VAL A 93 3.85 -17.03 9.78
C VAL A 93 4.27 -17.19 8.31
N GLY A 94 5.54 -16.99 7.98
CA GLY A 94 6.12 -17.35 6.67
C GLY A 94 6.50 -16.19 5.75
N VAL A 95 6.33 -14.92 6.17
CA VAL A 95 6.82 -13.77 5.40
C VAL A 95 8.35 -13.72 5.47
N PRO A 96 9.09 -13.63 4.36
CA PRO A 96 10.55 -13.82 4.34
C PRO A 96 11.32 -12.56 4.77
N TYR A 97 10.98 -11.97 5.92
CA TYR A 97 11.76 -10.89 6.50
C TYR A 97 13.14 -11.38 6.96
N THR A 98 14.19 -10.68 6.56
CA THR A 98 15.57 -10.97 6.98
C THR A 98 15.85 -10.44 8.37
N ASP A 99 16.90 -10.94 9.03
CA ASP A 99 17.37 -10.37 10.31
C ASP A 99 17.73 -8.88 10.14
N ASP A 100 18.34 -8.51 9.01
CA ASP A 100 18.70 -7.12 8.73
C ASP A 100 17.47 -6.21 8.63
N GLN A 101 16.39 -6.66 7.98
CA GLN A 101 15.11 -5.94 7.93
C GLN A 101 14.46 -5.80 9.31
N ILE A 102 14.56 -6.83 10.15
CA ILE A 102 13.99 -6.81 11.52
C ILE A 102 14.80 -5.88 12.44
N GLU A 103 16.13 -5.89 12.34
CA GLU A 103 16.98 -5.03 13.15
C GLU A 103 16.83 -3.55 12.77
N ASN A 104 16.69 -3.25 11.47
CA ASN A 104 16.52 -1.88 10.97
C ASN A 104 15.06 -1.42 10.85
N ALA A 105 14.07 -2.23 11.28
CA ALA A 105 12.64 -1.98 11.03
C ALA A 105 12.15 -0.57 11.37
N LYS A 106 12.63 0.00 12.49
CA LYS A 106 12.28 1.37 12.90
C LYS A 106 12.87 2.39 11.93
N GLN A 107 14.16 2.29 11.66
CA GLN A 107 14.87 3.19 10.74
C GLN A 107 14.28 3.11 9.34
N ASP A 108 13.97 1.91 8.85
CA ASP A 108 13.38 1.69 7.54
C ASP A 108 12.01 2.35 7.40
N LEU A 109 11.19 2.29 8.45
CA LEU A 109 9.89 2.96 8.49
C LEU A 109 10.04 4.49 8.46
N GLU A 110 10.97 5.03 9.26
CA GLU A 110 11.27 6.46 9.31
C GLU A 110 11.78 6.95 7.94
N THR A 111 12.76 6.24 7.36
CA THR A 111 13.29 6.51 6.02
C THR A 111 12.20 6.46 4.95
N GLN A 112 11.28 5.50 5.02
CA GLN A 112 10.17 5.39 4.08
C GLN A 112 9.25 6.62 4.09
N ALA A 113 9.12 7.31 5.24
CA ALA A 113 8.20 8.42 5.44
C ALA A 113 8.85 9.81 5.30
N GLU A 114 10.15 9.94 5.62
CA GLU A 114 10.77 11.27 5.77
C GLU A 114 11.58 11.74 4.55
N LEU A 115 11.83 10.86 3.57
CA LEU A 115 12.79 11.14 2.49
C LEU A 115 14.17 11.54 3.05
N ASP A 116 14.63 10.84 4.10
CA ASP A 116 15.99 11.04 4.62
C ASP A 116 16.99 10.26 3.75
N GLY A 117 17.84 11.00 3.05
CA GLY A 117 18.83 10.44 2.12
C GLY A 117 19.94 9.64 2.82
N ASP A 118 20.23 9.92 4.09
CA ASP A 118 21.35 9.32 4.81
C ASP A 118 21.17 7.80 5.04
N HIS A 119 19.92 7.33 5.02
CA HIS A 119 19.56 5.94 5.23
C HIS A 119 18.86 5.28 4.02
N LEU A 120 18.66 6.05 2.94
CA LEU A 120 17.95 5.61 1.75
C LEU A 120 18.65 4.42 1.06
N ASP A 121 19.97 4.46 0.92
CA ASP A 121 20.74 3.39 0.28
C ASP A 121 20.55 2.03 0.98
N GLY A 122 20.55 2.04 2.33
CA GLY A 122 20.31 0.85 3.14
C GLY A 122 18.87 0.34 3.01
N PHE A 123 17.91 1.25 3.00
CA PHE A 123 16.50 0.93 2.78
C PHE A 123 16.26 0.31 1.40
N GLU A 124 16.79 0.92 0.33
CA GLU A 124 16.63 0.43 -1.04
C GLU A 124 17.30 -0.94 -1.27
N ALA A 125 18.45 -1.17 -0.62
CA ALA A 125 19.11 -2.46 -0.63
C ALA A 125 18.23 -3.57 -0.01
N ARG A 126 17.50 -3.25 1.08
CA ARG A 126 16.57 -4.16 1.75
C ARG A 126 15.22 -4.30 1.02
N TYR A 127 14.73 -3.24 0.39
CA TYR A 127 13.39 -3.19 -0.21
C TYR A 127 13.39 -2.60 -1.62
N LYS A 128 13.91 -3.35 -2.59
CA LYS A 128 14.10 -2.92 -4.00
C LYS A 128 12.86 -2.35 -4.71
N LYS A 129 11.65 -2.73 -4.29
CA LYS A 129 10.39 -2.27 -4.90
C LYS A 129 9.65 -1.25 -4.03
N ALA A 130 10.15 -0.94 -2.84
CA ALA A 130 9.54 0.04 -1.96
C ALA A 130 9.96 1.44 -2.38
N SER A 131 9.06 2.41 -2.21
CA SER A 131 9.37 3.83 -2.37
C SER A 131 9.46 4.49 -1.00
N ALA A 132 10.30 5.51 -0.91
CA ALA A 132 10.44 6.38 0.25
C ALA A 132 10.21 7.83 -0.18
N ARG A 133 9.30 8.53 0.51
CA ARG A 133 8.98 9.95 0.31
C ARG A 133 8.01 10.43 1.39
N VAL A 134 7.83 11.73 1.50
CA VAL A 134 6.76 12.32 2.31
C VAL A 134 5.43 12.07 1.61
N TRP A 135 4.51 11.38 2.29
CA TRP A 135 3.26 10.91 1.68
C TRP A 135 2.10 11.86 1.95
N ASP A 136 2.09 12.55 3.08
CA ASP A 136 0.98 13.43 3.49
C ASP A 136 1.25 14.95 3.38
N ASN A 137 2.43 15.32 2.86
CA ASN A 137 2.99 16.67 2.77
C ASN A 137 3.34 17.36 4.11
N ASP A 138 3.42 16.65 5.24
CA ASP A 138 3.96 17.14 6.51
C ASP A 138 5.32 16.49 6.82
N PRO A 139 6.46 17.09 6.39
CA PRO A 139 7.79 16.50 6.60
C PRO A 139 8.24 16.49 8.07
N ASN A 140 7.47 17.08 9.00
CA ASN A 140 7.92 17.22 10.39
C ASN A 140 7.50 16.03 11.26
N ARG A 141 6.58 15.19 10.78
CA ARG A 141 5.96 14.13 11.58
C ARG A 141 5.53 12.98 10.68
N ILE A 142 5.72 11.77 11.16
CA ILE A 142 5.15 10.57 10.54
C ILE A 142 3.74 10.36 11.10
N THR A 143 2.72 10.46 10.24
CA THR A 143 1.32 10.33 10.64
C THR A 143 0.70 8.99 10.23
N GLU A 144 -0.50 8.72 10.75
CA GLU A 144 -1.30 7.59 10.25
C GLU A 144 -1.71 7.78 8.78
N MET A 145 -1.77 9.04 8.30
CA MET A 145 -2.02 9.33 6.89
C MET A 145 -0.86 8.84 6.02
N ASP A 146 0.39 9.08 6.43
CA ASP A 146 1.56 8.63 5.67
C ASP A 146 1.55 7.11 5.48
N ALA A 147 1.33 6.39 6.58
CA ALA A 147 1.28 4.92 6.55
C ALA A 147 0.19 4.40 5.61
N LEU A 148 -1.00 5.02 5.63
CA LEU A 148 -2.11 4.59 4.77
C LEU A 148 -1.84 4.87 3.29
N VAL A 149 -1.29 6.04 2.96
CA VAL A 149 -0.97 6.39 1.57
C VAL A 149 0.17 5.53 1.04
N ALA A 150 1.23 5.32 1.82
CA ALA A 150 2.32 4.42 1.47
C ALA A 150 1.81 2.99 1.17
N TYR A 151 0.88 2.49 1.99
CA TYR A 151 0.23 1.21 1.76
C TYR A 151 -0.59 1.18 0.46
N LEU A 152 -1.46 2.17 0.23
CA LEU A 152 -2.27 2.26 -0.98
C LEU A 152 -1.42 2.32 -2.25
N GLN A 153 -0.29 3.04 -2.20
CA GLN A 153 0.63 3.16 -3.32
C GLN A 153 1.38 1.87 -3.65
N MET A 154 1.44 0.91 -2.71
CA MET A 154 2.02 -0.41 -2.95
C MET A 154 1.04 -1.39 -3.60
N LEU A 155 -0.27 -1.13 -3.53
CA LEU A 155 -1.28 -2.11 -3.94
C LEU A 155 -1.24 -2.37 -5.45
N GLY A 156 -0.83 -3.60 -5.79
CA GLY A 156 -0.82 -4.10 -7.15
C GLY A 156 0.44 -3.81 -7.95
N THR A 157 1.48 -3.22 -7.33
CA THR A 157 2.75 -2.87 -8.01
C THR A 157 3.79 -3.99 -7.97
N LEU A 158 3.61 -4.98 -7.09
CA LEU A 158 4.62 -6.02 -6.84
C LEU A 158 4.61 -7.14 -7.87
N VAL A 159 3.58 -7.23 -8.71
CA VAL A 159 3.41 -8.30 -9.70
C VAL A 159 3.89 -7.87 -11.07
N ASP A 160 4.62 -8.80 -11.69
CA ASP A 160 4.97 -8.73 -13.10
C ASP A 160 3.87 -9.42 -13.92
N PHE A 161 3.11 -8.62 -14.66
CA PHE A 161 1.99 -9.10 -15.47
C PHE A 161 2.43 -9.66 -16.82
N ASP A 162 3.68 -9.41 -17.24
CA ASP A 162 4.20 -9.88 -18.55
C ASP A 162 4.42 -11.40 -18.55
N LEU A 163 4.51 -12.01 -17.37
CA LEU A 163 4.59 -13.46 -17.19
C LEU A 163 3.26 -14.18 -17.45
N TYR A 164 2.16 -13.45 -17.67
CA TYR A 164 0.83 -14.02 -17.84
C TYR A 164 0.22 -13.69 -19.21
N ASP A 165 -0.06 -14.73 -20.02
CA ASP A 165 -0.73 -14.60 -21.30
C ASP A 165 -2.25 -14.46 -21.13
N ALA A 166 -2.73 -13.21 -21.05
CA ALA A 166 -4.16 -12.91 -20.99
C ALA A 166 -4.93 -13.28 -22.27
N ASN A 167 -4.26 -13.48 -23.41
CA ASN A 167 -4.90 -13.89 -24.66
C ASN A 167 -5.18 -15.39 -24.69
N ALA A 168 -4.43 -16.21 -23.94
CA ALA A 168 -4.71 -17.65 -23.79
C ALA A 168 -6.11 -17.95 -23.24
N ASN A 169 -6.69 -17.01 -22.49
CA ASN A 169 -8.02 -17.13 -21.88
C ASN A 169 -9.14 -16.37 -22.60
N LYS A 170 -8.84 -15.68 -23.70
CA LYS A 170 -9.86 -15.12 -24.60
C LYS A 170 -10.35 -16.25 -25.52
N ARG A 171 -11.45 -16.90 -25.15
CA ARG A 171 -12.25 -17.71 -26.08
C ARG A 171 -13.29 -16.84 -26.78
#